data_AF-A0A194PLJ9-F1
#
_entry.id   AF-A0A194PLJ9-F1
#
_cell.length_a   1.000
_cell.length_b   1.000
_cell.length_c   1.000
_cell.angle_alpha   90.00
_cell.angle_beta   90.00
_cell.angle_gamma   90.00
#
_symmetry.space_group_name_H-M   'P 1'
#
loop_
_entity.id
_entity.type
_entity.pdbx_description
1 polymer ?
#
loop_
_entity_poly.entity_id
_entity_poly.type
_entity_poly.pdbx_seq_one_letter_code
_entity_poly.pdbx_strand_id
1 'polypeptide(L)'
;MTSSIIRIAARITKCRPITACSRHHQYSTEKKARYYTKKHEWVAVNGDIGTVGISQYAQEALGEVVFVQLPDVGKQVSAGEECGALESVKAASEIFSPISGTVTEKNDKAESTPSLINKSCYEDGWLFRLKLAGTEELKKLMDQTAYDKYLQESH
;
A
#
# COMPACT_ATOMS: atom_id res chain seq x y z
N MET A 1 -52.81 4.67 48.22
CA MET A 1 -52.69 3.87 46.98
C MET A 1 -52.85 4.81 45.80
N THR A 2 -51.87 4.80 44.90
CA THR A 2 -51.98 5.08 43.45
C THR A 2 -52.67 6.37 42.99
N SER A 3 -51.89 7.29 42.40
CA SER A 3 -51.87 7.51 40.93
C SER A 3 -51.66 8.99 40.56
N SER A 4 -50.45 9.36 40.10
CA SER A 4 -50.13 9.61 38.67
C SER A 4 -51.29 10.10 37.77
N ILE A 5 -51.25 11.11 36.90
CA ILE A 5 -50.27 11.87 36.08
C ILE A 5 -51.04 13.16 35.66
N ILE A 6 -50.44 14.30 35.28
CA ILE A 6 -50.28 14.76 33.88
C ILE A 6 -49.67 16.17 33.93
N ARG A 7 -48.51 16.37 33.30
CA ARG A 7 -48.04 17.70 32.89
C ARG A 7 -47.93 17.73 31.37
N ILE A 8 -48.86 18.42 30.74
CA ILE A 8 -48.81 18.83 29.34
C ILE A 8 -47.78 19.97 29.27
N ALA A 9 -46.72 19.78 28.50
CA ALA A 9 -45.79 20.85 28.14
C ALA A 9 -45.99 21.22 26.67
N ALA A 10 -46.48 22.44 26.46
CA ALA A 10 -46.68 23.05 25.16
C ALA A 10 -45.33 23.38 24.48
N ARG A 11 -45.30 23.20 23.17
CA ARG A 11 -44.21 23.59 22.27
C ARG A 11 -44.05 25.11 22.26
N ILE A 12 -42.80 25.58 22.36
CA ILE A 12 -42.40 26.88 21.82
C ILE A 12 -41.17 26.68 20.95
N THR A 13 -41.37 26.82 19.65
CA THR A 13 -40.38 26.92 18.59
C THR A 13 -39.70 28.30 18.64
N LYS A 14 -38.36 28.33 18.68
CA LYS A 14 -37.58 29.46 18.14
C LYS A 14 -36.39 28.93 17.36
N CYS A 15 -36.46 29.10 16.04
CA CYS A 15 -35.38 28.90 15.10
C CYS A 15 -34.18 29.76 15.45
N ARG A 16 -32.96 29.21 15.33
CA ARG A 16 -31.70 29.96 15.32
C ARG A 16 -31.13 29.96 13.90
N PRO A 17 -30.45 31.04 13.50
CA PRO A 17 -30.05 31.27 12.12
C PRO A 17 -28.96 30.30 11.67
N ILE A 18 -29.03 29.96 10.38
CA ILE A 18 -28.09 29.11 9.66
C ILE A 18 -26.79 29.91 9.46
N THR A 19 -25.81 29.70 10.34
CA THR A 19 -24.42 30.08 10.03
C THR A 19 -23.85 28.99 9.12
N ALA A 20 -23.77 29.29 7.82
CA ALA A 20 -22.99 28.50 6.87
C ALA A 20 -21.50 28.61 7.24
N CYS A 21 -21.05 27.73 8.14
CA CYS A 21 -19.63 27.48 8.34
C CYS A 21 -19.16 26.69 7.11
N SER A 22 -18.57 27.42 6.15
CA SER A 22 -17.93 26.83 4.99
C SER A 22 -16.73 26.01 5.48
N ARG A 23 -16.98 24.73 5.79
CA ARG A 23 -15.93 23.77 6.10
C ARG A 23 -15.08 23.71 4.86
N HIS A 24 -13.90 24.30 4.96
CA HIS A 24 -12.76 23.90 4.14
C HIS A 24 -12.55 22.43 4.47
N HIS A 25 -13.18 21.57 3.67
CA HIS A 25 -12.91 20.15 3.68
C HIS A 25 -11.53 20.01 3.03
N GLN A 26 -10.50 20.23 3.85
CA GLN A 26 -9.14 19.87 3.48
C GLN A 26 -9.17 18.37 3.27
N TYR A 27 -9.18 17.97 2.01
CA TYR A 27 -8.92 16.58 1.64
C TYR A 27 -7.45 16.34 1.96
N SER A 28 -7.20 15.92 3.20
CA SER A 28 -5.92 15.33 3.59
C SER A 28 -5.78 14.08 2.74
N THR A 29 -5.06 14.19 1.62
CA THR A 29 -4.52 13.04 0.92
C THR A 29 -3.52 12.39 1.87
N GLU A 30 -4.00 11.50 2.74
CA GLU A 30 -3.13 10.63 3.52
C GLU A 30 -2.36 9.75 2.54
N LYS A 31 -1.16 10.21 2.19
CA LYS A 31 -0.20 9.45 1.41
C LYS A 31 0.22 8.26 2.28
N LYS A 32 -0.16 7.04 1.88
CA LYS A 32 0.28 5.82 2.59
C LYS A 32 1.80 5.83 2.73
N ALA A 33 2.29 5.55 3.93
CA ALA A 33 3.72 5.45 4.18
C ALA A 33 4.27 4.27 3.35
N ARG A 34 5.12 4.59 2.36
CA ARG A 34 5.80 3.64 1.49
C ARG A 34 7.29 3.65 1.81
N TYR A 35 7.83 2.46 1.98
CA TYR A 35 9.24 2.20 2.24
C TYR A 35 9.85 1.44 1.08
N TYR A 36 11.17 1.55 0.92
CA TYR A 36 11.91 1.03 -0.21
C TYR A 36 13.11 0.20 0.25
N THR A 37 13.42 -0.83 -0.53
CA THR A 37 14.63 -1.62 -0.40
C THR A 37 15.72 -1.06 -1.33
N LYS A 38 16.96 -1.53 -1.14
CA LYS A 38 18.05 -1.27 -2.11
C LYS A 38 17.91 -2.04 -3.42
N LYS A 39 17.04 -3.05 -3.44
CA LYS A 39 16.72 -3.84 -4.64
C LYS A 39 15.52 -3.28 -5.41
N HIS A 40 15.09 -2.07 -5.07
CA HIS A 40 14.05 -1.31 -5.76
C HIS A 40 12.64 -1.88 -5.63
N GLU A 41 12.38 -2.76 -4.66
CA GLU A 41 11.04 -3.08 -4.20
C GLU A 41 10.53 -2.03 -3.21
N TRP A 42 9.21 -1.90 -3.13
CA TRP A 42 8.55 -1.04 -2.16
C TRP A 42 7.53 -1.83 -1.33
N VAL A 43 7.30 -1.36 -0.10
CA VAL A 43 6.19 -1.80 0.74
C VAL A 43 5.41 -0.60 1.29
N ALA A 44 4.10 -0.59 1.07
CA ALA A 44 3.18 0.38 1.66
C ALA A 44 2.39 -0.29 2.79
N VAL A 45 2.46 0.26 3.99
CA VAL A 45 1.86 -0.35 5.18
C VAL A 45 0.53 0.33 5.52
N ASN A 46 -0.49 -0.48 5.75
CA ASN A 46 -1.79 -0.06 6.27
C ASN A 46 -2.22 -1.00 7.39
N GLY A 47 -2.07 -0.57 8.64
CA GLY A 47 -2.26 -1.44 9.80
C GLY A 47 -1.23 -2.57 9.84
N ASP A 48 -1.69 -3.82 9.88
CA ASP A 48 -0.86 -5.03 9.86
C ASP A 48 -0.65 -5.60 8.44
N ILE A 49 -1.14 -4.92 7.40
CA ILE A 49 -1.02 -5.35 6.00
C ILE A 49 0.01 -4.50 5.26
N GLY A 50 0.99 -5.17 4.66
CA GLY A 50 1.98 -4.58 3.75
C GLY A 50 1.63 -4.93 2.31
N THR A 51 1.46 -3.91 1.47
CA THR A 51 1.35 -4.09 0.01
C THR A 51 2.73 -3.93 -0.61
N VAL A 52 3.16 -4.91 -1.41
CA VAL A 52 4.50 -4.96 -2.00
C VAL A 52 4.43 -4.78 -3.51
N GLY A 53 5.41 -4.10 -4.09
CA GLY A 53 5.60 -4.00 -5.53
C GLY A 53 7.01 -3.58 -5.91
N ILE A 54 7.26 -3.31 -7.19
CA ILE A 54 8.54 -2.75 -7.67
C ILE A 54 8.41 -1.26 -7.98
N SER A 55 9.50 -0.51 -7.81
CA SER A 55 9.51 0.94 -8.03
C SER A 55 9.47 1.32 -9.52
N GLN A 56 9.21 2.60 -9.78
CA GLN A 56 9.27 3.19 -11.12
C GLN A 56 10.63 2.95 -11.78
N TYR A 57 11.73 3.13 -11.02
CA TYR A 57 13.08 2.88 -11.52
C TYR A 57 13.27 1.43 -11.96
N ALA A 58 12.82 0.47 -11.13
CA ALA A 58 12.95 -0.95 -11.42
C ALA A 58 12.22 -1.35 -12.72
N GLN A 59 10.96 -0.92 -12.88
CA GLN A 59 10.21 -1.29 -14.09
C GLN A 59 10.78 -0.63 -15.35
N GLU A 60 11.35 0.58 -15.24
CA GLU A 60 12.04 1.26 -16.35
C GLU A 60 13.31 0.51 -16.76
N ALA A 61 14.10 0.07 -15.78
CA ALA A 61 15.31 -0.71 -15.99
C ALA A 61 15.01 -2.08 -16.62
N LEU A 62 13.95 -2.75 -16.15
CA LEU A 62 13.48 -4.01 -16.74
C LEU A 62 12.96 -3.80 -18.17
N GLY A 63 12.28 -2.69 -18.43
CA GLY A 63 11.53 -2.48 -19.67
C GLY A 63 10.18 -3.21 -19.64
N GLU A 64 9.66 -3.56 -20.82
CA GLU A 64 8.32 -4.17 -20.94
C GLU A 64 8.27 -5.55 -20.28
N VAL A 65 7.53 -5.65 -19.18
CA VAL A 65 7.33 -6.90 -18.44
C VAL A 65 6.34 -7.77 -19.19
N VAL A 66 6.73 -9.03 -19.43
CA VAL A 66 5.96 -10.02 -20.20
C VAL A 66 5.53 -11.21 -19.36
N PHE A 67 6.16 -11.42 -18.20
CA PHE A 67 5.84 -12.52 -17.30
C PHE A 67 6.03 -12.11 -15.83
N VAL A 68 5.16 -12.65 -14.97
CA VAL A 68 5.15 -12.39 -13.52
C VAL A 68 4.83 -13.71 -12.82
N GLN A 69 5.66 -14.08 -11.86
CA GLN A 69 5.41 -15.19 -10.94
C GLN A 69 5.35 -14.65 -9.51
N LEU A 70 4.18 -14.75 -8.88
CA LEU A 70 3.95 -14.28 -7.52
C LEU A 70 3.98 -15.41 -6.50
N PRO A 71 4.27 -15.11 -5.21
CA PRO A 71 4.17 -16.11 -4.16
C PRO A 71 2.72 -16.53 -3.92
N ASP A 72 2.52 -17.80 -3.56
CA ASP A 72 1.21 -18.32 -3.19
C ASP A 72 0.67 -17.71 -1.90
N VAL A 73 -0.65 -17.51 -1.85
CA VAL A 73 -1.34 -17.09 -0.62
C VAL A 73 -1.14 -18.16 0.47
N GLY A 74 -0.81 -17.70 1.68
CA GLY A 74 -0.47 -18.55 2.81
C GLY A 74 1.02 -18.88 2.93
N LYS A 75 1.85 -18.57 1.93
CA LYS A 75 3.31 -18.72 2.04
C LYS A 75 3.86 -17.77 3.11
N GLN A 76 4.71 -18.30 4.00
CA GLN A 76 5.52 -17.48 4.89
C GLN A 76 6.79 -17.05 4.15
N VAL A 77 7.11 -15.77 4.23
CA VAL A 77 8.30 -15.17 3.62
C VAL A 77 9.09 -14.40 4.67
N SER A 78 10.41 -14.46 4.58
CA SER A 78 11.33 -13.69 5.41
C SER A 78 11.80 -12.43 4.68
N ALA A 79 12.20 -11.39 5.41
CA ALA A 79 12.81 -10.20 4.83
C ALA A 79 14.08 -10.58 4.03
N GLY A 80 14.13 -10.17 2.76
CA GLY A 80 15.20 -10.51 1.84
C GLY A 80 15.11 -11.92 1.24
N GLU A 81 14.05 -12.68 1.52
CA GLU A 81 13.77 -13.97 0.87
C GLU A 81 13.25 -13.74 -0.55
N GLU A 82 13.77 -14.52 -1.49
CA GLU A 82 13.22 -14.63 -2.83
C GLU A 82 11.83 -15.28 -2.80
N CYS A 83 10.84 -14.61 -3.38
CA CYS A 83 9.45 -15.04 -3.28
C CYS A 83 8.72 -15.09 -4.63
N GLY A 84 9.34 -14.61 -5.71
CA GLY A 84 8.75 -14.59 -7.04
C GLY A 84 9.77 -14.12 -8.08
N ALA A 85 9.30 -13.94 -9.32
CA ALA A 85 10.13 -13.47 -10.43
C ALA A 85 9.35 -12.59 -11.39
N LEU A 86 10.07 -11.69 -12.07
CA LEU A 86 9.60 -10.87 -13.19
C LEU A 86 10.49 -11.15 -14.39
N GLU A 87 9.89 -11.30 -15.57
CA GLU A 87 10.64 -11.34 -16.82
C GLU A 87 10.11 -10.29 -17.79
N SER A 88 11.06 -9.65 -18.47
CA SER A 88 10.83 -8.65 -19.50
C SER A 88 11.43 -9.11 -20.81
N VAL A 89 11.20 -8.32 -21.87
CA VAL A 89 11.86 -8.54 -23.17
C VAL A 89 13.38 -8.27 -23.14
N LYS A 90 13.91 -7.74 -22.02
CA LYS A 90 15.32 -7.36 -21.88
C LYS A 90 16.06 -8.14 -20.80
N ALA A 91 15.39 -8.50 -19.72
CA ALA A 91 16.01 -9.06 -18.52
C ALA A 91 15.01 -9.91 -17.73
N ALA A 92 15.53 -10.72 -16.81
CA ALA A 92 14.77 -11.34 -15.74
C ALA A 92 15.29 -10.81 -14.40
N SER A 93 14.40 -10.69 -13.42
CA SER A 93 14.75 -10.28 -12.05
C SER A 93 13.90 -11.04 -11.05
N GLU A 94 14.54 -11.53 -10.01
CA GLU A 94 13.87 -12.12 -8.87
C GLU A 94 13.20 -11.03 -8.01
N ILE A 95 12.11 -11.39 -7.33
CA ILE A 95 11.39 -10.52 -6.39
C ILE A 95 11.75 -10.93 -4.97
N PHE A 96 12.27 -9.99 -4.18
CA PHE A 96 12.59 -10.21 -2.77
C PHE A 96 11.54 -9.57 -1.86
N SER A 97 11.16 -10.26 -0.78
CA SER A 97 10.23 -9.68 0.20
C SER A 97 10.91 -8.57 1.00
N PRO A 98 10.38 -7.33 1.05
CA PRO A 98 10.97 -6.25 1.84
C PRO A 98 10.95 -6.52 3.36
N ILE A 99 9.98 -7.31 3.81
CA ILE A 99 9.71 -7.60 5.22
C ILE A 99 9.20 -9.02 5.41
N SER A 100 9.35 -9.53 6.62
CA SER A 100 8.90 -10.85 7.03
C SER A 100 7.39 -10.87 7.28
N GLY A 101 6.70 -11.93 6.86
CA GLY A 101 5.27 -12.07 7.04
C GLY A 101 4.64 -13.27 6.34
N THR A 102 3.32 -13.28 6.27
CA THR A 102 2.54 -14.30 5.55
C THR A 102 1.80 -13.66 4.40
N VAL A 103 1.95 -14.19 3.19
CA VAL A 103 1.25 -13.69 1.99
C VAL A 103 -0.26 -13.88 2.17
N THR A 104 -1.02 -12.81 2.07
CA THR A 104 -2.49 -12.81 2.25
C THR A 104 -3.23 -12.65 0.93
N GLU A 105 -2.60 -12.04 -0.07
CA GLU A 105 -3.22 -11.75 -1.37
C GLU A 105 -2.12 -11.67 -2.43
N LYS A 106 -2.41 -12.15 -3.65
CA LYS A 106 -1.58 -11.92 -4.82
C LYS A 106 -2.38 -11.20 -5.90
N ASN A 107 -1.72 -10.40 -6.73
CA ASN A 107 -2.38 -9.66 -7.80
C ASN A 107 -2.52 -10.53 -9.07
N ASP A 108 -3.57 -11.35 -9.13
CA ASP A 108 -3.88 -12.17 -10.31
C ASP A 108 -4.04 -11.35 -11.60
N LYS A 109 -4.39 -10.07 -11.47
CA LYS A 109 -4.48 -9.14 -12.60
C LYS A 109 -3.10 -8.80 -13.16
N ALA A 110 -2.07 -8.68 -12.31
CA ALA A 110 -0.70 -8.47 -12.76
C ALA A 110 -0.12 -9.74 -13.40
N GLU A 111 -0.45 -10.93 -12.91
CA GLU A 111 -0.04 -12.21 -13.56
C GLU A 111 -0.66 -12.36 -14.95
N SER A 112 -1.96 -12.05 -15.08
CA SER A 112 -2.66 -12.13 -16.37
C SER A 112 -2.38 -10.94 -17.31
N THR A 113 -2.04 -9.78 -16.76
CA THR A 113 -1.70 -8.56 -17.52
C THR A 113 -0.41 -7.91 -16.99
N PRO A 114 0.77 -8.47 -17.31
CA PRO A 114 2.07 -7.99 -16.80
C PRO A 114 2.37 -6.52 -17.07
N SER A 115 1.87 -5.96 -18.20
CA SER A 115 2.06 -4.54 -18.55
C SER A 115 1.50 -3.54 -17.52
N LEU A 116 0.66 -3.98 -16.56
CA LEU A 116 0.19 -3.14 -15.45
C LEU A 116 1.35 -2.68 -14.56
N ILE A 117 2.39 -3.50 -14.40
CA ILE A 117 3.57 -3.15 -13.61
C ILE A 117 4.26 -1.94 -14.23
N ASN A 118 4.40 -1.90 -15.56
CA ASN A 118 5.00 -0.75 -16.24
C ASN A 118 4.11 0.51 -16.19
N LYS A 119 2.78 0.35 -16.26
CA LYS A 119 1.83 1.48 -16.34
C LYS A 119 1.51 2.10 -14.98
N SER A 120 1.50 1.31 -13.92
CA SER A 120 0.90 1.67 -12.64
C SER A 120 1.60 0.97 -11.46
N CYS A 121 2.95 0.97 -11.44
CA CYS A 121 3.78 0.22 -10.49
C CYS A 121 3.46 0.48 -9.00
N TYR A 122 2.87 1.64 -8.69
CA TYR A 122 2.54 2.07 -7.34
C TYR A 122 1.06 1.91 -6.95
N GLU A 123 0.19 1.69 -7.93
CA GLU A 123 -1.25 1.57 -7.72
C GLU A 123 -1.74 0.20 -8.20
N ASP A 124 -2.09 0.02 -9.48
CA ASP A 124 -2.67 -1.24 -9.99
C ASP A 124 -1.65 -2.36 -10.21
N GLY A 125 -0.36 -2.00 -10.29
CA GLY A 125 0.77 -2.90 -10.53
C GLY A 125 1.45 -3.41 -9.26
N TRP A 126 0.77 -3.36 -8.11
CA TRP A 126 1.23 -4.06 -6.91
C TRP A 126 1.35 -5.57 -7.17
N LEU A 127 2.26 -6.24 -6.47
CA LEU A 127 2.56 -7.65 -6.71
C LEU A 127 1.80 -8.54 -5.74
N PHE A 128 2.05 -8.40 -4.44
CA PHE A 128 1.37 -9.19 -3.42
C PHE A 128 1.17 -8.38 -2.14
N ARG A 129 0.29 -8.87 -1.26
CA ARG A 129 0.11 -8.35 0.09
C ARG A 129 0.49 -9.42 1.10
N LEU A 130 1.01 -8.96 2.23
CA LEU A 130 1.37 -9.83 3.33
C LEU A 130 0.90 -9.23 4.64
N LYS A 131 0.57 -10.12 5.59
CA LYS A 131 0.44 -9.76 6.99
C LYS A 131 1.82 -9.72 7.64
N LEU A 132 2.18 -8.58 8.22
CA LEU A 132 3.48 -8.36 8.82
C LEU A 132 3.70 -9.28 10.02
N ALA A 133 4.87 -9.91 10.11
CA ALA A 133 5.30 -10.62 11.32
C ALA A 133 5.67 -9.63 12.45
N GLY A 134 6.07 -8.40 12.10
CA GLY A 134 6.38 -7.32 13.02
C GLY A 134 6.78 -6.03 12.28
N THR A 135 6.88 -4.92 13.01
CA THR A 135 7.16 -3.59 12.44
C THR A 135 8.63 -3.17 12.52
N GLU A 136 9.48 -3.95 13.21
CA GLU A 136 10.87 -3.57 13.47
C GLU A 136 11.72 -3.51 12.20
N GLU A 137 11.41 -4.34 11.20
CA GLU A 137 12.12 -4.36 9.92
C GLU A 137 11.85 -3.10 9.08
N LEU A 138 10.70 -2.44 9.25
CA LEU A 138 10.38 -1.20 8.54
C LEU A 138 11.39 -0.09 8.84
N LYS A 139 11.96 -0.07 10.05
CA LYS A 139 12.98 0.92 10.47
C LYS A 139 14.30 0.77 9.70
N LYS A 140 14.52 -0.38 9.06
CA LYS A 140 15.72 -0.66 8.26
C LYS A 140 15.55 -0.26 6.79
N LEU A 141 14.31 0.01 6.37
CA LEU A 141 13.98 0.38 5.01
C LEU A 141 14.12 1.89 4.80
N MET A 142 14.25 2.29 3.55
CA MET A 142 14.35 3.69 3.15
C MET A 142 12.96 4.30 3.02
N ASP A 143 12.77 5.52 3.49
CA ASP A 143 11.61 6.31 3.07
C ASP A 143 11.81 6.86 1.64
N GLN A 144 10.81 7.58 1.13
CA GLN A 144 10.89 8.18 -0.22
C GLN A 144 12.13 9.07 -0.38
N THR A 145 12.41 9.95 0.60
CA THR A 145 13.50 10.93 0.48
C THR A 145 14.87 10.25 0.51
N ALA A 146 15.03 9.21 1.33
CA ALA A 146 16.23 8.39 1.36
C ALA A 146 16.41 7.59 0.05
N TYR A 147 15.32 7.07 -0.50
CA TYR A 147 15.35 6.33 -1.77
C TYR A 147 15.71 7.23 -2.96
N ASP A 148 15.15 8.43 -3.04
CA ASP A 148 15.46 9.39 -4.11
C ASP A 148 16.95 9.77 -4.10
N LYS A 149 17.54 9.97 -2.90
CA LYS A 149 18.98 10.21 -2.76
C LYS A 149 19.80 8.99 -3.16
N TYR A 150 19.38 7.79 -2.75
CA TYR A 150 20.02 6.54 -3.14
C TYR A 150 20.08 6.39 -4.67
N LEU A 151 18.99 6.72 -5.36
CA LEU A 151 18.95 6.71 -6.82
C LEU A 151 19.94 7.70 -7.44
N GLN A 152 20.11 8.91 -6.89
CA GLN A 152 21.05 9.91 -7.41
C GLN A 152 22.52 9.55 -7.20
N GLU A 153 22.83 8.82 -6.13
CA GLU A 153 24.22 8.49 -5.78
C GLU A 153 24.69 7.16 -6.38
N SER A 154 23.77 6.23 -6.64
CA SER A 154 24.11 4.84 -6.98
C SER A 154 23.72 4.40 -8.40
N HIS A 155 22.98 5.22 -9.15
CA HIS A 155 22.45 4.90 -10.49
C HIS A 155 22.47 6.12 -11.42
#